data_AF-A0A7W9FX49-F1
#
_entry.id   AF-A0A7W9FX49-F1
#
_cell.length_a   1.000
_cell.length_b   1.000
_cell.length_c   1.000
_cell.angle_alpha   90.00
_cell.angle_beta   90.00
_cell.angle_gamma   90.00
#
_symmetry.space_group_name_H-M   'P 1'
#
loop_
_entity.id
_entity.type
_entity.pdbx_description
1 polymer ?
#
loop_
_entity_poly.entity_id
_entity_poly.type
_entity_poly.pdbx_seq_one_letter_code
_entity_poly.pdbx_strand_id
1 'polypeptide(L)'
;MVDTVNTRPLELECYPMTARPPDLVPGRQSRNWMDAFISRHPYRCLPLNMANTTGWEILCPFGFSAEWNGGPRQEDIVITPDRPQHDLAHFVTSHFSRGVLTMHPQYLFRTPPGWGMMCSGSPNHVKDGIQPLVGLIETDWLPFPFTMNWIFTRPGRITFEKGEPFCFINLIEHKKVEQFQPIIRTLESNPVMKGQFEAWNRARTDFNQRLAGGDPDAAKEAWQRYYFKGEVPEDLGTAPATHSNKRRLKSPRVG
;
A
#
# COMPACT_ATOMS: atom_id res chain seq x y z
N MET A 1 -12.65 6.39 38.85
CA MET A 1 -13.48 6.99 37.79
C MET A 1 -12.85 6.57 36.48
N VAL A 2 -13.53 5.72 35.72
CA VAL A 2 -13.08 5.34 34.37
C VAL A 2 -13.42 6.53 33.51
N ASP A 3 -12.40 7.28 33.08
CA ASP A 3 -12.54 8.29 32.04
C ASP A 3 -13.07 7.58 30.79
N THR A 4 -14.38 7.70 30.59
CA THR A 4 -15.01 7.44 29.31
C THR A 4 -14.59 8.59 28.41
N VAL A 5 -13.35 8.51 27.90
CA VAL A 5 -12.95 9.30 26.74
C VAL A 5 -13.96 8.94 25.68
N ASN A 6 -14.83 9.91 25.41
CA ASN A 6 -15.81 9.90 24.35
C ASN A 6 -15.00 9.81 23.05
N THR A 7 -14.60 8.61 22.68
CA THR A 7 -13.70 8.35 21.55
C THR A 7 -14.54 8.52 20.31
N ARG A 8 -14.70 9.78 19.88
CA ARG A 8 -15.11 10.06 18.52
C ARG A 8 -14.21 9.22 17.60
N PRO A 9 -14.81 8.51 16.63
CA PRO A 9 -14.01 7.74 15.69
C PRO A 9 -12.95 8.65 15.04
N LEU A 10 -11.74 8.13 14.83
CA LEU A 10 -10.71 8.86 14.09
C LEU A 10 -11.24 9.14 12.68
N GLU A 11 -11.18 10.40 12.27
CA GLU A 11 -11.64 10.89 10.97
C GLU A 11 -10.45 11.39 10.16
N LEU A 12 -10.47 11.10 8.86
CA LEU A 12 -9.60 11.72 7.86
C LEU A 12 -10.47 12.70 7.09
N GLU A 13 -10.25 14.00 7.29
CA GLU A 13 -10.98 15.02 6.55
C GLU A 13 -10.31 15.20 5.18
N CYS A 14 -11.14 15.23 4.13
CA CYS A 14 -10.70 15.32 2.74
C CYS A 14 -11.42 16.50 2.08
N TYR A 15 -10.74 17.64 1.96
CA TYR A 15 -11.30 18.86 1.39
C TYR A 15 -10.99 18.92 -0.11
N PRO A 16 -11.98 18.76 -1.00
CA PRO A 16 -11.74 18.78 -2.44
C PRO A 16 -11.33 20.18 -2.89
N MET A 17 -10.29 20.26 -3.73
CA MET A 17 -9.76 21.54 -4.25
C MET A 17 -10.34 21.92 -5.61
N THR A 18 -11.13 21.04 -6.22
CA THR A 18 -11.81 21.27 -7.49
C THR A 18 -13.24 20.73 -7.40
N ALA A 19 -14.10 21.13 -8.34
CA ALA A 19 -15.48 20.65 -8.41
C ALA A 19 -15.60 19.15 -8.71
N ARG A 20 -14.56 18.55 -9.30
CA ARG A 20 -14.52 17.13 -9.69
C ARG A 20 -13.14 16.56 -9.35
N PRO A 21 -12.83 16.35 -8.06
CA PRO A 21 -11.55 15.76 -7.67
C PRO A 21 -11.47 14.30 -8.17
N PRO A 22 -10.25 13.75 -8.30
CA PRO A 22 -10.03 12.32 -8.49
C PRO A 22 -10.79 11.45 -7.48
N ASP A 23 -11.27 10.28 -7.90
CA ASP A 23 -11.97 9.36 -7.00
C ASP A 23 -11.02 8.81 -5.93
N LEU A 24 -11.43 8.90 -4.66
CA LEU A 24 -10.77 8.32 -3.49
C LEU A 24 -11.53 7.07 -3.03
N VAL A 25 -10.90 5.89 -3.12
CA VAL A 25 -11.54 4.60 -2.83
C VAL A 25 -10.69 3.73 -1.89
N PRO A 26 -11.27 2.82 -1.11
CA PRO A 26 -10.48 1.86 -0.33
C PRO A 26 -9.56 1.03 -1.23
N GLY A 27 -8.36 0.72 -0.73
CA GLY A 27 -7.40 -0.14 -1.42
C GLY A 27 -8.02 -1.48 -1.80
N ARG A 28 -7.81 -1.90 -3.04
CA ARG A 28 -8.30 -3.18 -3.57
C ARG A 28 -7.29 -4.27 -3.25
N GLN A 29 -7.75 -5.48 -2.91
CA GLN A 29 -6.84 -6.60 -2.68
C GLN A 29 -6.19 -7.09 -3.98
N SER A 30 -6.93 -7.07 -5.09
CA SER A 30 -6.54 -7.73 -6.34
C SER A 30 -5.45 -6.99 -7.10
N ARG A 31 -4.58 -7.73 -7.78
CA ARG A 31 -3.58 -7.20 -8.71
C ARG A 31 -3.55 -8.06 -9.96
N ASN A 32 -3.51 -7.41 -11.13
CA ASN A 32 -3.54 -8.10 -12.42
C ASN A 32 -2.44 -9.17 -12.53
N TRP A 33 -1.21 -8.86 -12.12
CA TRP A 33 -0.11 -9.82 -12.15
C TRP A 33 -0.34 -10.97 -11.16
N MET A 34 -0.94 -10.72 -9.98
CA MET A 34 -1.25 -11.78 -9.02
C MET A 34 -2.37 -12.70 -9.52
N ASP A 35 -3.36 -12.14 -10.21
CA ASP A 35 -4.47 -12.87 -10.82
C ASP A 35 -4.04 -13.72 -12.01
N ALA A 36 -2.99 -13.30 -12.73
CA ALA A 36 -2.44 -14.01 -13.89
C ALA A 36 -1.73 -15.33 -13.53
N PHE A 37 -1.39 -15.55 -12.26
CA PHE A 37 -0.72 -16.78 -11.84
C PHE A 37 -1.68 -17.97 -11.84
N ILE A 38 -1.25 -19.11 -12.40
CA ILE A 38 -1.98 -20.39 -12.32
C ILE A 38 -2.15 -20.73 -10.82
N SER A 39 -3.40 -20.77 -10.37
CA SER A 39 -3.81 -20.93 -8.95
C SER A 39 -3.62 -19.71 -8.03
N ARG A 40 -3.34 -18.52 -8.54
CA ARG A 40 -3.34 -17.24 -7.78
C ARG A 40 -2.48 -17.31 -6.50
N HIS A 41 -1.40 -18.08 -6.54
CA HIS A 41 -0.59 -18.33 -5.35
C HIS A 41 0.10 -17.11 -4.74
N PRO A 42 0.34 -15.97 -5.43
CA PRO A 42 0.81 -14.75 -4.78
C PRO A 42 -0.10 -14.27 -3.64
N TYR A 43 -1.42 -14.51 -3.72
CA TYR A 43 -2.36 -14.18 -2.64
C TYR A 43 -2.21 -15.07 -1.39
N ARG A 44 -1.35 -16.09 -1.41
CA ARG A 44 -0.98 -16.85 -0.20
C ARG A 44 -0.05 -16.04 0.72
N CYS A 45 0.60 -15.02 0.17
CA CYS A 45 1.37 -14.06 0.96
C CYS A 45 0.42 -13.07 1.65
N LEU A 46 -0.03 -13.41 2.86
CA LEU A 46 -0.89 -12.53 3.65
C LEU A 46 -0.34 -11.09 3.79
N PRO A 47 0.97 -10.86 4.00
CA PRO A 47 1.50 -9.50 4.06
C PRO A 47 1.20 -8.66 2.80
N LEU A 48 1.28 -9.24 1.60
CA LEU A 48 0.94 -8.52 0.36
C LEU A 48 -0.55 -8.15 0.32
N ASN A 49 -1.43 -9.08 0.69
CA ASN A 49 -2.87 -8.84 0.73
C ASN A 49 -3.25 -7.73 1.71
N MET A 50 -2.62 -7.75 2.89
CA MET A 50 -2.85 -6.73 3.92
C MET A 50 -2.32 -5.38 3.45
N ALA A 51 -1.13 -5.32 2.85
CA ALA A 51 -0.58 -4.09 2.30
C ALA A 51 -1.51 -3.46 1.23
N ASN A 52 -2.01 -4.27 0.29
CA ASN A 52 -2.92 -3.85 -0.78
C ASN A 52 -4.21 -3.17 -0.27
N THR A 53 -4.62 -3.47 0.97
CA THR A 53 -5.88 -3.03 1.59
C THR A 53 -5.68 -2.14 2.81
N THR A 54 -4.43 -1.77 3.15
CA THR A 54 -4.10 -0.87 4.27
C THR A 54 -3.90 0.56 3.77
N GLY A 55 -4.95 1.11 3.16
CA GLY A 55 -4.96 2.50 2.70
C GLY A 55 -6.06 2.73 1.68
N TRP A 56 -5.99 3.90 1.04
CA TRP A 56 -6.93 4.32 0.01
C TRP A 56 -6.17 4.61 -1.29
N GLU A 57 -6.78 4.25 -2.41
CA GLU A 57 -6.32 4.58 -3.76
C GLU A 57 -6.99 5.88 -4.23
N ILE A 58 -6.21 6.72 -4.90
CA ILE A 58 -6.70 7.87 -5.66
C ILE A 58 -6.51 7.55 -7.14
N LEU A 59 -7.60 7.67 -7.89
CA LEU A 59 -7.70 7.12 -9.24
C LEU A 59 -7.55 8.19 -10.32
N CYS A 60 -6.93 7.85 -11.45
CA CYS A 60 -6.84 8.73 -12.60
C CYS A 60 -8.26 9.10 -13.11
N PRO A 61 -8.61 10.39 -13.18
CA PRO A 61 -9.95 10.82 -13.64
C PRO A 61 -10.16 10.57 -15.14
N PHE A 62 -9.08 10.48 -15.90
CA PHE A 62 -9.04 10.18 -17.33
C PHE A 62 -7.71 9.49 -17.68
N GLY A 63 -7.66 8.85 -18.85
CA GLY A 63 -6.44 8.24 -19.35
C GLY A 63 -5.54 9.24 -20.06
N PHE A 64 -4.23 9.02 -19.96
CA PHE A 64 -3.21 9.83 -20.62
C PHE A 64 -1.93 9.02 -20.83
N SER A 65 -1.06 9.53 -21.70
CA SER A 65 0.30 9.03 -21.86
C SER A 65 1.31 10.12 -21.56
N ALA A 66 2.48 9.71 -21.05
CA ALA A 66 3.61 10.59 -20.84
C ALA A 66 4.87 9.96 -21.45
N GLU A 67 5.63 10.75 -22.20
CA GLU A 67 6.83 10.31 -22.88
C GLU A 67 8.01 11.19 -22.48
N TRP A 68 9.06 10.58 -21.93
CA TRP A 68 10.28 11.26 -21.54
C TRP A 68 11.42 10.91 -22.50
N ASN A 69 12.06 11.94 -23.06
CA ASN A 69 13.16 11.77 -24.02
C ASN A 69 14.54 11.53 -23.35
N GLY A 70 14.62 11.54 -22.02
CA GLY A 70 15.88 11.38 -21.26
C GLY A 70 16.59 12.68 -20.90
N GLY A 71 16.09 13.82 -21.37
CA GLY A 71 16.65 15.14 -21.11
C GLY A 71 16.35 15.67 -19.70
N PRO A 72 17.09 16.69 -19.24
CA PRO A 72 17.03 17.16 -17.87
C PRO A 72 15.90 18.16 -17.59
N ARG A 73 15.20 18.67 -18.61
CA ARG A 73 14.28 19.81 -18.48
C ARG A 73 12.84 19.38 -18.24
N GLN A 74 11.94 20.34 -18.03
CA GLN A 74 10.51 20.04 -17.86
C GLN A 74 9.86 19.65 -19.19
N GLU A 75 10.20 20.36 -20.27
CA GLU A 75 9.69 20.11 -21.62
C GLU A 75 10.12 18.77 -22.23
N ASP A 76 11.09 18.10 -21.61
CA ASP A 76 11.57 16.78 -22.01
C ASP A 76 10.56 15.66 -21.72
N ILE A 77 9.49 15.96 -20.95
CA ILE A 77 8.32 15.09 -20.77
C ILE A 77 7.13 15.68 -21.53
N VAL A 78 6.65 14.96 -22.54
CA VAL A 78 5.43 15.30 -23.27
C VAL A 78 4.26 14.50 -22.71
N ILE A 79 3.22 15.20 -22.26
CA ILE A 79 2.00 14.59 -21.71
C ILE A 79 0.87 14.75 -22.73
N THR A 80 0.25 13.64 -23.13
CA THR A 80 -0.83 13.61 -24.12
C THR A 80 -2.05 12.90 -23.53
N PRO A 81 -3.18 13.58 -23.31
CA PRO A 81 -4.39 12.95 -22.82
C PRO A 81 -5.08 12.15 -23.94
N ASP A 82 -5.80 11.08 -23.59
CA ASP A 82 -6.48 10.24 -24.58
C ASP A 82 -7.61 10.97 -25.32
N ARG A 83 -8.16 12.01 -24.67
CA ARG A 83 -9.17 12.93 -25.20
C ARG A 83 -8.84 14.33 -24.73
N PRO A 84 -9.29 15.40 -25.42
CA PRO A 84 -9.08 16.77 -24.93
C PRO A 84 -9.55 16.94 -23.48
N GLN A 85 -8.66 17.43 -22.61
CA GLN A 85 -8.94 17.70 -21.19
C GLN A 85 -8.56 19.16 -20.87
N HIS A 86 -9.55 19.97 -20.50
CA HIS A 86 -9.32 21.37 -20.13
C HIS A 86 -8.48 21.51 -18.84
N ASP A 87 -8.64 20.58 -17.90
CA ASP A 87 -7.97 20.60 -16.60
C ASP A 87 -6.71 19.72 -16.55
N LEU A 88 -6.11 19.39 -17.70
CA LEU A 88 -4.93 18.49 -17.76
C LEU A 88 -3.80 18.98 -16.85
N ALA A 89 -3.43 20.26 -16.97
CA ALA A 89 -2.36 20.87 -16.20
C ALA A 89 -2.67 21.02 -14.71
N HIS A 90 -3.96 20.97 -14.32
CA HIS A 90 -4.33 20.90 -12.90
C HIS A 90 -4.14 19.48 -12.35
N PHE A 91 -4.21 18.46 -13.20
CA PHE A 91 -4.09 17.07 -12.76
C PHE A 91 -2.66 16.52 -12.88
N VAL A 92 -1.96 16.74 -13.99
CA VAL A 92 -0.65 16.13 -14.26
C VAL A 92 0.27 17.11 -15.00
N THR A 93 1.50 17.21 -14.53
CA THR A 93 2.52 18.13 -15.05
C THR A 93 3.93 17.52 -14.99
N SER A 94 4.87 18.13 -15.69
CA SER A 94 6.31 17.90 -15.54
C SER A 94 6.88 19.05 -14.69
N HIS A 95 6.88 18.91 -13.37
CA HIS A 95 7.21 20.01 -12.46
C HIS A 95 8.67 19.97 -11.99
N PHE A 96 9.14 18.82 -11.51
CA PHE A 96 10.47 18.68 -10.90
C PHE A 96 11.61 18.43 -11.90
N SER A 97 11.32 18.43 -13.21
CA SER A 97 12.28 18.14 -14.30
C SER A 97 12.91 16.74 -14.20
N ARG A 98 13.93 16.43 -15.02
CA ARG A 98 14.72 15.18 -14.97
C ARG A 98 13.89 13.88 -14.89
N GLY A 99 12.83 13.79 -15.68
CA GLY A 99 12.01 12.57 -15.75
C GLY A 99 11.05 12.39 -14.57
N VAL A 100 10.69 13.45 -13.84
CA VAL A 100 9.67 13.37 -12.78
C VAL A 100 8.31 13.84 -13.31
N LEU A 101 7.36 12.91 -13.33
CA LEU A 101 5.94 13.16 -13.59
C LEU A 101 5.22 13.47 -12.28
N THR A 102 4.54 14.61 -12.22
CA THR A 102 3.87 15.11 -11.02
C THR A 102 2.36 15.06 -11.22
N MET A 103 1.64 14.36 -10.35
CA MET A 103 0.18 14.25 -10.37
C MET A 103 -0.43 14.83 -9.10
N HIS A 104 -1.57 15.50 -9.24
CA HIS A 104 -2.23 16.22 -8.17
C HIS A 104 -3.45 15.45 -7.65
N PRO A 105 -3.46 15.02 -6.38
CA PRO A 105 -4.62 14.41 -5.72
C PRO A 105 -5.86 15.29 -5.69
N GLN A 106 -5.70 16.61 -5.74
CA GLN A 106 -6.79 17.60 -5.65
C GLN A 106 -7.62 17.52 -4.37
N TYR A 107 -6.98 17.12 -3.27
CA TYR A 107 -7.51 17.20 -1.91
C TYR A 107 -6.51 17.88 -0.99
N LEU A 108 -7.03 18.71 -0.09
CA LEU A 108 -6.33 19.05 1.14
C LEU A 108 -6.79 18.05 2.21
N PHE A 109 -5.84 17.31 2.78
CA PHE A 109 -6.13 16.30 3.80
C PHE A 109 -5.81 16.81 5.20
N ARG A 110 -6.65 16.46 6.17
CA ARG A 110 -6.41 16.72 7.59
C ARG A 110 -6.56 15.45 8.40
N THR A 111 -5.47 15.03 9.04
CA THR A 111 -5.47 13.91 9.99
C THR A 111 -5.61 14.42 11.42
N PRO A 112 -6.01 13.57 12.38
CA PRO A 112 -5.99 13.92 13.79
C PRO A 112 -4.56 14.25 14.27
N PRO A 113 -4.39 15.05 15.33
CA PRO A 113 -3.08 15.36 15.90
C PRO A 113 -2.20 14.11 16.15
N GLY A 114 -0.94 14.15 15.70
CA GLY A 114 0.02 13.06 15.86
C GLY A 114 -0.01 11.98 14.77
N TRP A 115 -0.94 12.09 13.81
CA TRP A 115 -1.00 11.24 12.62
C TRP A 115 -0.49 11.97 11.39
N GLY A 116 0.31 11.29 10.59
CA GLY A 116 0.75 11.74 9.27
C GLY A 116 0.17 10.83 8.18
N MET A 117 0.36 11.25 6.95
CA MET A 117 -0.01 10.51 5.75
C MET A 117 1.24 10.12 4.99
N MET A 118 1.43 8.82 4.77
CA MET A 118 2.39 8.33 3.80
C MET A 118 1.68 8.23 2.45
N CYS A 119 2.30 8.81 1.43
CA CYS A 119 1.83 8.85 0.06
C CYS A 119 2.82 8.07 -0.83
N SER A 120 2.29 7.18 -1.68
CA SER A 120 3.09 6.33 -2.57
C SER A 120 2.25 5.86 -3.78
N GLY A 121 2.79 4.96 -4.61
CA GLY A 121 1.98 4.20 -5.57
C GLY A 121 1.23 3.05 -4.87
N SER A 122 0.16 2.54 -5.49
CA SER A 122 -0.60 1.42 -4.89
C SER A 122 0.31 0.20 -4.63
N PRO A 123 0.34 -0.36 -3.40
CA PRO A 123 1.21 -1.47 -3.06
C PRO A 123 1.05 -2.63 -4.04
N ASN A 124 2.15 -3.23 -4.46
CA ASN A 124 2.15 -4.36 -5.41
C ASN A 124 1.49 -4.05 -6.77
N HIS A 125 1.26 -2.77 -7.11
CA HIS A 125 0.80 -2.34 -8.43
C HIS A 125 2.00 -1.94 -9.29
N VAL A 126 2.61 -2.93 -9.92
CA VAL A 126 3.85 -2.74 -10.69
C VAL A 126 3.55 -2.06 -12.02
N LYS A 127 4.38 -1.09 -12.39
CA LYS A 127 4.32 -0.40 -13.67
C LYS A 127 5.72 -0.34 -14.28
N ASP A 128 5.83 -0.73 -15.54
CA ASP A 128 7.11 -0.73 -16.25
C ASP A 128 7.50 0.70 -16.69
N GLY A 129 8.78 1.03 -16.62
CA GLY A 129 9.34 2.30 -17.05
C GLY A 129 9.13 3.51 -16.14
N ILE A 130 8.36 3.37 -15.07
CA ILE A 130 8.11 4.46 -14.12
C ILE A 130 7.90 3.93 -12.70
N GLN A 131 8.50 4.60 -11.72
CA GLN A 131 8.49 4.22 -10.32
C GLN A 131 7.80 5.30 -9.49
N PRO A 132 6.82 4.96 -8.63
CA PRO A 132 6.28 5.93 -7.69
C PRO A 132 7.33 6.29 -6.64
N LEU A 133 7.46 7.59 -6.36
CA LEU A 133 8.19 8.08 -5.21
C LEU A 133 7.30 8.02 -3.97
N VAL A 134 7.92 8.01 -2.79
CA VAL A 134 7.22 7.90 -1.52
C VAL A 134 7.49 9.17 -0.72
N GLY A 135 6.43 9.75 -0.15
CA GLY A 135 6.52 10.94 0.69
C GLY A 135 5.75 10.77 1.99
N LEU A 136 6.30 11.30 3.09
CA LEU A 136 5.60 11.44 4.36
C LEU A 136 5.13 12.90 4.50
N ILE A 137 3.84 13.09 4.76
CA ILE A 137 3.19 14.39 4.86
C ILE A 137 2.61 14.55 6.26
N GLU A 138 2.94 15.66 6.92
CA GLU A 138 2.45 16.02 8.26
C GLU A 138 1.06 16.63 8.19
N THR A 139 0.10 15.85 7.68
CA THR A 139 -1.30 16.28 7.49
C THR A 139 -2.03 16.62 8.79
N ASP A 140 -1.41 16.45 9.97
CA ASP A 140 -1.97 16.89 11.25
C ASP A 140 -1.83 18.40 11.48
N TRP A 141 -0.91 19.07 10.76
CA TRP A 141 -0.74 20.53 10.85
C TRP A 141 -0.66 21.24 9.50
N LEU A 142 -0.18 20.57 8.45
CA LEU A 142 0.09 21.17 7.14
C LEU A 142 -1.17 21.80 6.51
N PRO A 143 -1.14 23.08 6.10
CA PRO A 143 -2.30 23.75 5.51
C PRO A 143 -2.32 23.78 3.97
N PHE A 144 -1.46 23.00 3.31
CA PHE A 144 -1.34 22.96 1.85
C PHE A 144 -1.32 21.52 1.31
N PRO A 145 -1.76 21.31 0.05
CA PRO A 145 -1.81 19.99 -0.56
C PRO A 145 -0.41 19.47 -0.88
N PHE A 146 -0.32 18.17 -1.16
CA PHE A 146 0.87 17.52 -1.69
C PHE A 146 0.66 17.09 -3.14
N THR A 147 1.76 16.72 -3.81
CA THR A 147 1.73 16.08 -5.12
C THR A 147 2.23 14.64 -5.03
N MET A 148 1.67 13.77 -5.87
CA MET A 148 2.17 12.42 -6.07
C MET A 148 3.18 12.44 -7.21
N ASN A 149 4.41 12.01 -6.95
CA ASN A 149 5.50 12.10 -7.92
C ASN A 149 5.94 10.71 -8.36
N TRP A 150 6.14 10.55 -9.66
CA TRP A 150 6.59 9.32 -10.29
C TRP A 150 7.83 9.63 -11.11
N ILE A 151 8.89 8.83 -10.95
CA ILE A 151 10.14 9.01 -11.69
C ILE A 151 10.24 7.98 -12.80
N PHE A 152 10.50 8.44 -14.03
CA PHE A 152 10.84 7.54 -15.13
C PHE A 152 12.14 6.81 -14.80
N THR A 153 12.16 5.49 -14.96
CA THR A 153 13.35 4.67 -14.71
C THR A 153 14.27 4.57 -15.92
N ARG A 154 13.78 5.00 -17.08
CA ARG A 154 14.48 5.10 -18.37
C ARG A 154 13.66 5.99 -19.31
N PRO A 155 14.27 6.57 -20.37
CA PRO A 155 13.53 7.23 -21.44
C PRO A 155 12.49 6.29 -22.08
N GLY A 156 11.42 6.88 -22.60
CA GLY A 156 10.34 6.16 -23.26
C GLY A 156 8.96 6.63 -22.82
N ARG A 157 7.94 5.87 -23.22
CA ARG A 157 6.53 6.20 -23.03
C ARG A 157 5.88 5.31 -22.00
N ILE A 158 5.03 5.90 -21.15
CA ILE A 158 4.11 5.21 -20.26
C ILE A 158 2.66 5.68 -20.53
N THR A 159 1.69 4.89 -20.07
CA THR A 159 0.26 5.24 -20.09
C THR A 159 -0.32 5.09 -18.70
N PHE A 160 -1.28 5.93 -18.32
CA PHE A 160 -2.14 5.72 -17.17
C PHE A 160 -3.58 5.63 -17.68
N GLU A 161 -4.30 4.59 -17.30
CA GLU A 161 -5.69 4.40 -17.71
C GLU A 161 -6.65 5.17 -16.79
N LYS A 162 -7.82 5.55 -17.31
CA LYS A 162 -8.90 6.06 -16.45
C LYS A 162 -9.26 5.02 -15.39
N GLY A 163 -9.31 5.42 -14.11
CA GLY A 163 -9.59 4.52 -12.99
C GLY A 163 -8.37 3.71 -12.51
N GLU A 164 -7.20 3.87 -13.14
CA GLU A 164 -5.94 3.33 -12.63
C GLU A 164 -5.51 4.10 -11.36
N PRO A 165 -5.01 3.44 -10.31
CA PRO A 165 -4.53 4.14 -9.13
C PRO A 165 -3.18 4.82 -9.43
N PHE A 166 -3.12 6.14 -9.31
CA PHE A 166 -1.85 6.88 -9.42
C PHE A 166 -1.23 7.21 -8.06
N CYS A 167 -2.04 7.19 -7.00
CA CYS A 167 -1.61 7.51 -5.65
C CYS A 167 -2.29 6.56 -4.66
N PHE A 168 -1.58 6.21 -3.61
CA PHE A 168 -2.04 5.42 -2.49
C PHE A 168 -1.63 6.11 -1.20
N ILE A 169 -2.60 6.30 -0.31
CA ILE A 169 -2.40 6.97 0.97
C ILE A 169 -2.65 5.99 2.12
N ASN A 170 -1.74 5.98 3.08
CA ASN A 170 -1.90 5.27 4.34
C ASN A 170 -1.56 6.21 5.51
N LEU A 171 -2.26 6.03 6.62
CA LEU A 171 -2.06 6.86 7.80
C LEU A 171 -1.08 6.19 8.75
N ILE A 172 -0.18 6.97 9.33
CA ILE A 172 0.81 6.48 10.29
C ILE A 172 0.90 7.42 11.49
N GLU A 173 1.12 6.86 12.69
CA GLU A 173 1.48 7.64 13.87
C GLU A 173 2.97 8.04 13.78
N HIS A 174 3.30 8.97 12.90
CA HIS A 174 4.69 9.27 12.52
C HIS A 174 5.56 9.69 13.72
N LYS A 175 5.02 10.47 14.66
CA LYS A 175 5.75 10.92 15.87
C LYS A 175 6.07 9.78 16.84
N LYS A 176 5.26 8.70 16.86
CA LYS A 176 5.57 7.53 17.67
C LYS A 176 6.74 6.72 17.10
N VAL A 177 6.97 6.79 15.78
CA VAL A 177 8.07 6.06 15.13
C VAL A 177 9.42 6.50 15.69
N GLU A 178 9.58 7.80 15.98
CA GLU A 178 10.81 8.38 16.56
C GLU A 178 11.12 7.88 17.97
N GLN A 179 10.15 7.29 18.67
CA GLN A 179 10.32 6.78 20.03
C GLN A 179 10.91 5.36 20.06
N PHE A 180 10.94 4.67 18.92
CA PHE A 180 11.48 3.32 18.85
C PHE A 180 13.01 3.34 18.80
N GLN A 181 13.65 2.67 19.75
CA GLN A 181 15.05 2.28 19.67
C GLN A 181 15.14 0.82 19.19
N PRO A 182 15.65 0.54 17.98
CA PRO A 182 15.90 -0.83 17.56
C PRO A 182 16.90 -1.51 18.52
N ILE A 183 16.52 -2.66 19.08
CA ILE A 183 17.38 -3.49 19.93
C ILE A 183 17.59 -4.83 19.23
N ILE A 184 18.84 -5.11 18.86
CA ILE A 184 19.22 -6.40 18.28
C ILE A 184 19.49 -7.38 19.44
N ARG A 185 18.83 -8.54 19.41
CA ARG A 185 18.99 -9.61 20.41
C ARG A 185 19.21 -10.95 19.70
N THR A 186 19.97 -11.84 20.33
CA THR A 186 20.10 -13.22 19.87
C THR A 186 18.82 -13.99 20.18
N LEU A 187 18.48 -15.00 19.38
CA LEU A 187 17.32 -15.84 19.64
C LEU A 187 17.49 -16.63 20.95
N GLU A 188 18.75 -16.97 21.31
CA GLU A 188 19.12 -17.60 22.58
C GLU A 188 18.69 -16.78 23.79
N SER A 189 18.73 -15.44 23.70
CA SER A 189 18.33 -14.56 24.80
C SER A 189 16.82 -14.53 25.04
N ASN A 190 16.02 -15.16 24.18
CA ASN A 190 14.57 -15.33 24.32
C ASN A 190 14.19 -16.81 24.10
N PRO A 191 14.37 -17.68 25.12
CA PRO A 191 14.13 -19.11 25.00
C PRO A 191 12.70 -19.47 24.57
N VAL A 192 11.71 -18.67 24.96
CA VAL A 192 10.30 -18.86 24.57
C VAL A 192 10.15 -18.67 23.06
N MET A 193 10.64 -17.54 22.52
CA MET A 193 10.59 -17.28 21.08
C MET A 193 11.41 -18.30 20.28
N LYS A 194 12.55 -18.74 20.83
CA LYS A 194 13.35 -19.83 20.25
C LYS A 194 12.56 -21.13 20.14
N GLY A 195 11.92 -21.57 21.23
CA GLY A 195 11.09 -22.77 21.24
C GLY A 195 9.93 -22.69 20.25
N GLN A 196 9.27 -21.52 20.16
CA GLN A 196 8.23 -21.27 19.17
C GLN A 196 8.72 -21.40 17.73
N PHE A 197 9.88 -20.79 17.43
CA PHE A 197 10.52 -20.89 16.11
C PHE A 197 10.90 -22.33 15.76
N GLU A 198 11.50 -23.07 16.69
CA GLU A 198 11.91 -24.46 16.48
C GLU A 198 10.71 -25.39 16.25
N ALA A 199 9.63 -25.24 17.01
CA ALA A 199 8.38 -25.99 16.81
C ALA A 199 7.75 -25.68 15.45
N TRP A 200 7.67 -24.40 15.07
CA TRP A 200 7.24 -24.00 13.73
C TRP A 200 8.12 -24.62 12.64
N ASN A 201 9.45 -24.60 12.80
CA ASN A 201 10.39 -25.13 11.81
C ASN A 201 10.25 -26.66 11.64
N ARG A 202 10.05 -27.41 12.74
CA ARG A 202 9.75 -28.85 12.69
C ARG A 202 8.46 -29.12 11.91
N ALA A 203 7.37 -28.42 12.25
CA ALA A 203 6.08 -28.57 11.57
C ALA A 203 6.16 -28.20 10.07
N ARG A 204 6.92 -27.16 9.73
CA ARG A 204 7.15 -26.74 8.33
C ARG A 204 7.93 -27.78 7.55
N THR A 205 8.95 -28.38 8.16
CA THR A 205 9.79 -29.41 7.55
C THR A 205 8.99 -30.68 7.29
N ASP A 206 8.23 -31.16 8.29
CA ASP A 206 7.33 -32.31 8.14
C ASP A 206 6.30 -32.09 7.01
N PHE A 207 5.62 -30.93 7.02
CA PHE A 207 4.63 -30.61 5.97
C PHE A 207 5.25 -30.65 4.56
N ASN A 208 6.47 -30.10 4.39
CA ASN A 208 7.15 -30.13 3.09
C ASN A 208 7.53 -31.55 2.66
N GLN A 209 7.96 -32.40 3.60
CA GLN A 209 8.29 -33.80 3.31
C GLN A 209 7.04 -34.58 2.90
N ARG A 210 5.92 -34.43 3.63
CA ARG A 210 4.63 -35.05 3.28
C ARG A 210 4.13 -34.59 1.91
N LEU A 211 4.21 -33.29 1.63
CA LEU A 211 3.82 -32.74 0.33
C LEU A 211 4.67 -33.31 -0.81
N ALA A 212 5.99 -33.40 -0.63
CA ALA A 212 6.90 -33.99 -1.61
C ALA A 212 6.67 -35.51 -1.79
N GLY A 213 6.28 -36.20 -0.72
CA GLY A 213 5.92 -37.62 -0.73
C GLY A 213 4.54 -37.94 -1.32
N GLY A 214 3.78 -36.93 -1.76
CA GLY A 214 2.46 -37.13 -2.35
C GLY A 214 1.36 -37.45 -1.35
N ASP A 215 1.53 -37.10 -0.07
CA ASP A 215 0.52 -37.27 0.96
C ASP A 215 -0.79 -36.56 0.55
N PRO A 216 -1.93 -37.29 0.47
CA PRO A 216 -3.19 -36.71 -0.01
C PRO A 216 -3.71 -35.55 0.83
N ASP A 217 -3.45 -35.53 2.13
CA ASP A 217 -3.94 -34.48 3.02
C ASP A 217 -3.05 -33.23 2.95
N ALA A 218 -1.73 -33.40 2.87
CA ALA A 218 -0.81 -32.30 2.57
C ALA A 218 -1.08 -31.70 1.18
N ALA A 219 -1.40 -32.53 0.18
CA ALA A 219 -1.75 -32.10 -1.17
C ALA A 219 -3.06 -31.30 -1.19
N LYS A 220 -4.08 -31.70 -0.42
CA LYS A 220 -5.34 -30.92 -0.25
C LYS A 220 -5.08 -29.57 0.40
N GLU A 221 -4.20 -29.49 1.39
CA GLU A 221 -3.83 -28.23 2.03
C GLU A 221 -3.03 -27.31 1.10
N ALA A 222 -2.23 -27.88 0.18
CA ALA A 222 -1.42 -27.26 -0.85
C ALA A 222 -0.32 -26.28 -0.36
N TRP A 223 -0.40 -25.78 0.87
CA TRP A 223 0.60 -24.96 1.57
C TRP A 223 0.23 -24.79 3.06
N GLN A 224 1.23 -24.58 3.93
CA GLN A 224 1.02 -24.37 5.37
C GLN A 224 0.46 -22.96 5.68
N ARG A 225 -0.70 -22.89 6.36
CA ARG A 225 -1.52 -21.66 6.49
C ARG A 225 -1.56 -21.04 7.88
N TYR A 226 -0.67 -21.40 8.80
CA TYR A 226 -0.71 -20.94 10.21
C TYR A 226 -0.87 -19.43 10.35
N TYR A 227 0.00 -18.64 9.68
CA TYR A 227 -0.14 -17.19 9.72
C TYR A 227 -1.45 -16.69 9.08
N PHE A 228 -1.96 -17.36 8.05
CA PHE A 228 -3.22 -16.96 7.40
C PHE A 228 -4.45 -17.22 8.26
N LYS A 229 -4.41 -18.27 9.07
CA LYS A 229 -5.51 -18.68 9.96
C LYS A 229 -5.41 -18.04 11.35
N GLY A 230 -4.27 -17.44 11.70
CA GLY A 230 -4.01 -17.04 13.08
C GLY A 230 -3.85 -18.25 13.99
N GLU A 231 -3.11 -19.26 13.52
CA GLU A 231 -2.79 -20.47 14.26
C GLU A 231 -1.29 -20.50 14.55
N VAL A 232 -0.92 -21.20 15.61
CA VAL A 232 0.46 -21.62 15.89
C VAL A 232 0.47 -23.16 15.95
N PRO A 233 1.63 -23.83 15.81
CA PRO A 233 1.76 -25.24 16.17
C PRO A 233 1.01 -25.57 17.47
N GLU A 234 0.28 -26.69 17.51
CA GLU A 234 -0.64 -27.04 18.60
C GLU A 234 0.05 -27.04 19.99
N ASP A 235 1.34 -27.35 20.02
CA ASP A 235 2.21 -27.35 21.20
C ASP A 235 2.54 -25.94 21.74
N LEU A 236 2.16 -24.88 21.03
CA LEU A 236 2.44 -23.47 21.38
C LEU A 236 1.19 -22.67 21.78
N GLY A 237 0.01 -23.31 21.83
CA GLY A 237 -1.23 -22.68 22.29
C GLY A 237 -2.01 -21.96 21.18
N THR A 238 -2.58 -20.79 21.50
CA THR A 238 -3.41 -20.01 20.56
C THR A 238 -2.71 -18.73 20.12
N ALA A 239 -2.87 -18.36 18.85
CA ALA A 239 -2.34 -17.08 18.38
C ALA A 239 -3.10 -15.91 19.05
N PRO A 240 -2.51 -14.71 19.08
CA PRO A 240 -3.15 -13.55 19.67
C PRO A 240 -4.52 -13.25 19.05
N ALA A 241 -5.50 -12.92 19.90
CA ALA A 241 -6.85 -12.51 19.46
C ALA A 241 -6.85 -11.26 18.55
N THR A 242 -5.74 -10.53 18.50
CA THR A 242 -5.54 -9.34 17.67
C THR A 242 -5.12 -9.65 16.22
N HIS A 243 -4.92 -10.93 15.87
CA HIS A 243 -4.57 -11.32 14.51
C HIS A 243 -5.65 -10.92 13.49
N SER A 244 -5.22 -10.42 12.34
CA SER A 244 -6.09 -10.05 11.23
C SER A 244 -5.52 -10.59 9.92
N ASN A 245 -6.37 -11.29 9.17
CA ASN A 245 -6.06 -11.81 7.84
C ASN A 245 -6.82 -11.11 6.70
N LYS A 246 -7.65 -10.12 7.05
CA LYS A 246 -8.43 -9.30 6.12
C LYS A 246 -8.58 -7.89 6.69
N ARG A 247 -8.34 -6.89 5.85
CA ARG A 247 -8.58 -5.48 6.18
C ARG A 247 -9.58 -4.89 5.18
N ARG A 248 -10.56 -4.16 5.70
CA ARG A 248 -11.57 -3.44 4.91
C ARG A 248 -11.66 -2.03 5.44
N LEU A 249 -11.10 -1.07 4.71
CA LEU A 249 -11.21 0.33 5.07
C LEU A 249 -12.54 0.92 4.61
N LYS A 250 -12.97 1.98 5.30
CA LYS A 250 -14.23 2.68 5.02
C LYS A 250 -14.07 3.49 3.73
N SER A 251 -15.08 3.49 2.87
CA SER A 251 -15.16 4.49 1.79
C SER A 251 -15.34 5.89 2.37
N PRO A 252 -14.82 6.94 1.71
CA PRO A 252 -15.17 8.32 2.05
C PRO A 252 -16.69 8.50 2.07
N ARG A 253 -17.17 9.36 2.97
CA ARG A 253 -18.58 9.73 3.09
C ARG A 253 -18.68 11.24 2.92
N VAL A 254 -19.74 11.70 2.26
CA VAL A 254 -20.07 13.13 2.23
C VAL A 254 -20.55 13.51 3.63
N GLY A 255 -19.87 14.48 4.24
CA GLY A 255 -20.17 15.03 5.56
C GLY A 255 -21.02 16.28 5.50
#